data_AF-A0A8T7EY09-F1
#
_entry.id   AF-A0A8T7EY09-F1
#
_cell.length_a   1.000
_cell.length_b   1.000
_cell.length_c   1.000
_cell.angle_alpha   90.00
_cell.angle_beta   90.00
_cell.angle_gamma   90.00
#
_symmetry.space_group_name_H-M   'P 1'
#
loop_
_entity.id
_entity.type
_entity.pdbx_description
1 polymer ?
#
loop_
_entity_poly.entity_id
_entity_poly.type
_entity_poly.pdbx_seq_one_letter_code
_entity_poly.pdbx_strand_id
1 'polypeptide(L)'
;MWWYGAYKVHRGVVDREALMNSIALLKSGLMILIAPEGTRSPHGLQEPKDGMTYVATKADAVILPAGLSGAQHFKHRFPRRHACSASLRPAVSLQDRRARAHPTR
;
A
#
# COMPACT_ATOMS: atom_id res chain seq x y z
N MET A 1 12.08 -10.68 13.60
CA MET A 1 11.25 -9.95 12.61
C MET A 1 11.27 -10.64 11.22
N TRP A 2 11.34 -11.98 11.14
CA TRP A 2 11.38 -12.74 9.87
C TRP A 2 10.17 -13.69 9.71
N TRP A 3 9.28 -13.75 10.71
CA TRP A 3 8.20 -14.74 10.79
C TRP A 3 6.86 -14.26 10.21
N TYR A 4 6.75 -13.00 9.79
CA TYR A 4 5.48 -12.40 9.33
C TYR A 4 5.42 -12.13 7.81
N GLY A 5 6.28 -12.75 7.01
CA GLY A 5 6.29 -12.55 5.55
C GLY A 5 6.66 -11.12 5.10
N ALA A 6 7.33 -10.35 5.98
CA ALA A 6 7.78 -8.99 5.67
C ALA A 6 9.22 -9.02 5.16
N TYR A 7 9.48 -8.29 4.06
CA TYR A 7 10.84 -8.04 3.56
C TYR A 7 11.24 -6.59 3.82
N LYS A 8 12.56 -6.34 3.86
CA LYS A 8 13.11 -5.01 4.14
C LYS A 8 12.97 -4.11 2.90
N VAL A 9 12.74 -2.83 3.15
CA VAL A 9 12.69 -1.79 2.13
C VAL A 9 13.55 -0.62 2.58
N HIS A 10 14.49 -0.20 1.72
CA HIS A 10 15.31 0.99 1.96
C HIS A 10 14.46 2.24 1.70
N ARG A 11 14.18 2.99 2.77
CA ARG A 11 13.36 4.21 2.69
C ARG A 11 14.21 5.41 2.29
N GLY A 12 13.61 6.36 1.59
CA GLY A 12 14.28 7.59 1.16
C GLY A 12 15.07 7.46 -0.16
N VAL A 13 15.25 6.23 -0.64
CA VAL A 13 15.87 5.92 -1.94
C VAL A 13 14.93 5.05 -2.77
N VAL A 14 15.16 5.00 -4.08
CA VAL A 14 14.43 4.08 -4.97
C VAL A 14 15.03 2.68 -4.81
N ASP A 15 14.41 1.88 -3.94
CA ASP A 15 14.77 0.48 -3.73
C ASP A 15 14.20 -0.40 -4.85
N ARG A 16 15.00 -0.61 -5.91
CA ARG A 16 14.60 -1.45 -7.05
C ARG A 16 14.38 -2.90 -6.66
N GLU A 17 15.16 -3.42 -5.71
CA GLU A 17 15.06 -4.83 -5.29
C GLU A 17 13.72 -5.08 -4.59
N ALA A 18 13.33 -4.18 -3.68
CA ALA A 18 12.02 -4.23 -3.02
C ALA A 18 10.86 -4.15 -4.02
N LEU A 19 10.95 -3.29 -5.04
CA LEU A 19 9.94 -3.16 -6.09
C LEU A 19 9.82 -4.45 -6.92
N MET A 20 10.95 -5.03 -7.34
CA MET A 20 10.95 -6.26 -8.13
C MET A 20 10.42 -7.45 -7.31
N ASN A 21 10.77 -7.53 -6.03
CA ASN A 21 10.23 -8.52 -5.13
C ASN A 21 8.71 -8.38 -4.97
N SER A 22 8.20 -7.15 -4.81
CA SER A 22 6.75 -6.87 -4.77
C SER A 22 6.04 -7.42 -6.00
N ILE A 23 6.59 -7.16 -7.19
CA ILE A 23 6.02 -7.60 -8.46
C ILE A 23 6.07 -9.12 -8.57
N ALA A 24 7.17 -9.75 -8.18
CA ALA A 24 7.32 -11.20 -8.20
C ALA A 24 6.29 -11.90 -7.30
N LEU A 25 6.09 -11.39 -6.08
CA LEU A 25 5.09 -11.91 -5.14
C LEU A 25 3.66 -11.78 -5.68
N LEU A 26 3.32 -10.63 -6.25
CA LEU A 26 1.99 -10.44 -6.87
C LEU A 26 1.79 -11.38 -8.06
N LYS A 27 2.80 -11.57 -8.91
CA LYS A 27 2.75 -12.50 -10.05
C LYS A 27 2.67 -13.97 -9.63
N SER A 28 3.17 -14.33 -8.45
CA SER A 28 3.00 -15.66 -7.89
C SER A 28 1.63 -15.88 -7.22
N GLY A 29 0.71 -14.92 -7.34
CA GLY A 29 -0.64 -15.00 -6.75
C GLY A 29 -0.69 -14.66 -5.27
N LEU A 30 0.37 -14.09 -4.69
CA LEU A 30 0.38 -13.65 -3.29
C LEU A 30 -0.09 -12.20 -3.17
N MET A 31 -0.66 -11.87 -2.01
CA MET A 31 -1.08 -10.50 -1.68
C MET A 31 0.02 -9.77 -0.91
N ILE A 32 0.18 -8.48 -1.20
CA ILE A 32 1.05 -7.59 -0.43
C ILE A 32 0.26 -6.39 0.10
N LEU A 33 0.69 -5.87 1.25
CA LEU A 33 0.15 -4.63 1.83
C LEU A 33 1.17 -3.51 1.64
N ILE A 34 0.75 -2.42 1.01
CA ILE A 34 1.58 -1.24 0.79
C ILE A 34 0.91 -0.04 1.45
N ALA A 35 1.64 0.65 2.33
CA ALA A 35 1.29 2.01 2.75
C ALA A 35 1.85 2.97 1.69
N PRO A 36 1.01 3.70 0.93
CA PRO A 36 1.47 4.47 -0.21
C PRO A 36 2.39 5.64 0.20
N GLU A 37 2.24 6.17 1.41
CA GLU A 37 3.15 7.19 1.97
C GLU A 37 4.52 6.62 2.43
N GLY A 38 4.59 5.31 2.67
CA GLY A 38 5.81 4.60 3.08
C GLY A 38 6.27 4.85 4.52
N THR A 39 5.63 5.74 5.27
CA THR A 39 5.89 6.01 6.69
C THR A 39 4.59 6.38 7.42
N ARG A 40 4.51 6.09 8.72
CA ARG A 40 3.39 6.53 9.56
C ARG A 40 3.52 8.01 9.89
N SER A 41 2.43 8.75 9.74
CA SER A 41 2.37 10.19 10.05
C SER A 41 1.47 10.44 11.26
N PRO A 42 1.90 11.27 12.24
CA PRO A 42 1.06 11.66 13.37
C PRO A 42 -0.07 12.61 12.96
N HIS A 43 0.03 13.25 11.79
CA HIS A 43 -0.92 14.25 11.30
C HIS A 43 -1.96 13.69 10.32
N GLY A 44 -1.98 12.37 10.09
CA GLY A 44 -2.91 11.73 9.15
C GLY A 44 -2.25 11.34 7.82
N LEU A 45 -3.06 11.13 6.78
CA LEU A 45 -2.61 10.70 5.46
C LEU A 45 -1.59 11.68 4.86
N GLN A 46 -0.59 11.13 4.18
CA GLN A 46 0.41 11.91 3.46
C GLN A 46 0.27 11.70 1.96
N GLU A 47 1.02 12.49 1.19
CA GLU A 47 1.05 12.34 -0.25
C GLU A 47 1.56 10.93 -0.63
N PRO A 48 0.80 10.20 -1.47
CA PRO A 48 1.18 8.86 -1.88
C PRO A 48 2.38 8.92 -2.82
N LYS A 49 3.27 7.92 -2.71
CA LYS A 49 4.40 7.73 -3.63
C LYS A 49 4.02 6.87 -4.81
N ASP A 50 4.65 7.11 -5.96
CA ASP A 50 4.39 6.40 -7.22
C ASP A 50 4.73 4.90 -7.21
N GLY A 51 5.52 4.44 -6.24
CA GLY A 51 5.95 3.05 -6.13
C GLY A 51 4.77 2.06 -6.10
N MET A 52 3.67 2.41 -5.43
CA MET A 52 2.47 1.58 -5.39
C MET A 52 1.83 1.44 -6.78
N THR A 53 1.68 2.56 -7.50
CA THR A 53 1.14 2.58 -8.86
C THR A 53 2.03 1.80 -9.83
N TYR A 54 3.35 1.94 -9.70
CA TYR A 54 4.32 1.21 -10.51
C TYR A 54 4.17 -0.30 -10.34
N VAL A 55 4.14 -0.78 -9.10
CA VAL A 55 3.99 -2.20 -8.77
C VAL A 55 2.65 -2.74 -9.30
N ALA A 56 1.54 -2.05 -9.02
CA ALA A 56 0.21 -2.47 -9.47
C ALA A 56 0.12 -2.57 -11.00
N THR A 57 0.67 -1.58 -11.72
CA THR A 57 0.66 -1.59 -13.19
C THR A 57 1.54 -2.69 -13.77
N LYS A 58 2.72 -2.96 -13.19
CA LYS A 58 3.67 -3.97 -13.70
C LYS A 58 3.29 -5.41 -13.36
N ALA A 59 2.58 -5.60 -12.26
CA ALA A 59 2.09 -6.90 -11.83
C ALA A 59 0.69 -7.23 -12.35
N ASP A 60 0.06 -6.32 -13.09
CA ASP A 60 -1.34 -6.43 -13.50
C ASP A 60 -2.30 -6.62 -12.31
N ALA A 61 -1.98 -5.99 -11.18
CA ALA A 61 -2.64 -6.26 -9.90
C ALA A 61 -3.81 -5.32 -9.64
N VAL A 62 -4.86 -5.88 -9.02
CA VAL A 62 -6.00 -5.13 -8.50
C VAL A 62 -5.65 -4.50 -7.15
N ILE A 63 -6.03 -3.24 -6.97
CA ILE A 63 -5.81 -2.50 -5.71
C ILE A 63 -7.07 -2.60 -4.86
N LEU A 64 -6.94 -3.09 -3.62
CA LEU A 64 -8.00 -3.04 -2.61
C LEU A 64 -7.71 -1.90 -1.61
N PRO A 65 -8.41 -0.75 -1.67
CA PRO A 65 -8.11 0.36 -0.78
C PRO A 65 -8.58 0.06 0.65
N ALA A 66 -7.69 0.26 1.62
CA ALA A 66 -7.95 0.11 3.04
C ALA A 66 -7.66 1.42 3.79
N GLY A 67 -8.60 1.87 4.62
CA GLY A 67 -8.44 3.03 5.50
C GLY A 67 -8.37 2.61 6.96
N LEU A 68 -7.46 3.21 7.73
CA LEU A 68 -7.31 2.98 9.16
C LEU A 68 -7.38 4.31 9.92
N SER A 69 -8.32 4.42 10.85
CA SER A 69 -8.56 5.63 11.65
C SER A 69 -8.47 5.32 13.15
N GLY A 70 -7.97 6.27 13.95
CA GLY A 70 -7.84 6.13 15.42
C GLY A 70 -6.53 5.50 15.90
N ALA A 71 -5.70 5.00 14.99
CA ALA A 71 -4.44 4.32 15.31
C ALA A 71 -3.23 5.27 15.54
N GLN A 72 -3.37 6.57 15.28
CA GLN A 72 -2.26 7.54 15.28
C GLN A 72 -1.57 7.70 16.65
N HIS A 73 -2.30 7.55 17.75
CA HIS A 73 -1.77 7.73 19.13
C HIS A 73 -1.48 6.42 19.85
N PHE A 74 -1.49 5.28 19.15
CA PHE A 74 -1.37 3.95 19.77
C PHE A 74 -0.14 3.85 20.69
N LYS A 75 1.02 4.37 20.27
CA LYS A 75 2.26 4.30 21.06
C LYS A 75 2.28 5.20 22.29
N HIS A 76 1.68 6.39 22.22
CA HIS A 76 1.77 7.41 23.28
C HIS A 76 0.73 7.24 24.38
N ARG A 77 -0.28 6.39 24.17
CA ARG A 77 -1.45 6.32 25.07
C ARG A 77 -1.76 4.91 25.56
N PHE A 78 -0.84 3.97 25.35
CA PHE A 78 -0.88 2.68 26.03
C PHE A 78 -0.77 2.92 27.55
N PRO A 79 -1.69 2.40 28.40
CA PRO A 79 -2.61 1.26 28.19
C PRO A 79 -4.08 1.64 27.93
N ARG A 80 -4.41 2.89 27.61
CA ARG A 80 -5.81 3.29 27.37
C ARG A 80 -6.29 2.78 26.01
N ARG A 81 -7.43 2.07 26.02
CA ARG A 81 -8.09 1.57 24.81
C ARG A 81 -8.57 2.76 23.97
N HIS A 82 -8.20 2.78 22.69
CA HIS A 82 -8.73 3.71 21.70
C HIS A 82 -9.46 2.90 20.64
N ALA A 83 -10.66 3.35 20.27
CA ALA A 83 -11.39 2.77 19.16
C ALA A 83 -10.59 3.03 17.87
N CYS A 84 -10.15 1.96 17.23
CA CYS A 84 -9.58 2.01 15.89
C CYS A 84 -10.61 1.42 14.93
N SER A 85 -10.88 2.12 13.82
CA SER A 85 -11.76 1.62 12.77
C SER A 85 -10.96 1.36 11.51
N ALA A 86 -11.25 0.23 10.87
CA ALA A 86 -10.73 -0.12 9.56
C ALA A 86 -11.90 -0.16 8.56
N SER A 87 -11.66 0.34 7.35
CA SER A 87 -12.63 0.27 6.26
C SER A 87 -11.95 -0.25 5.00
N LEU A 88 -12.69 -1.03 4.22
CA LEU A 88 -12.27 -1.49 2.90
C LEU A 88 -13.18 -0.86 1.86
N ARG A 89 -12.61 -0.51 0.71
CA ARG A 89 -13.37 0.00 -0.43
C ARG A 89 -13.38 -1.03 -1.57
N PRO A 90 -14.28 -0.88 -2.56
CA PRO A 90 -14.29 -1.75 -3.72
C PRO A 90 -12.94 -1.80 -4.41
N ALA A 91 -12.62 -2.97 -4.93
CA ALA A 91 -11.37 -3.22 -5.63
C ALA A 91 -11.30 -2.38 -6.92
N VAL A 92 -10.11 -1.86 -7.23
CA VAL A 92 -9.86 -0.96 -8.36
C VAL A 92 -8.75 -1.55 -9.23
N SER A 93 -9.07 -1.81 -10.49
CA SER A 93 -8.09 -2.10 -11.55
C SER A 93 -7.59 -0.78 -12.16
N LEU A 94 -6.26 -0.63 -12.28
CA LEU A 94 -5.66 0.53 -12.94
C LEU A 94 -5.76 0.42 -14.46
N GLN A 95 -5.77 -0.78 -15.02
CA GLN A 95 -5.95 -1.02 -16.46
C GLN A 95 -7.31 -0.49 -16.91
N ASP A 96 -8.37 -0.83 -16.18
CA ASP A 96 -9.74 -0.44 -16.54
C ASP A 96 -9.95 1.07 -16.40
N ARG A 97 -9.21 1.72 -15.50
CA ARG A 97 -9.23 3.19 -15.38
C ARG A 97 -8.49 3.86 -16.52
N ARG A 98 -7.35 3.31 -16.97
CA ARG A 98 -6.64 3.80 -18.16
C ARG A 98 -7.51 3.67 -19.42
N ALA A 99 -8.14 2.52 -19.62
CA ALA A 99 -9.04 2.28 -20.76
C ALA A 99 -10.22 3.27 -20.79
N ARG A 100 -10.73 3.69 -19.63
CA ARG A 100 -11.79 4.71 -19.52
C ARG A 100 -11.29 6.15 -19.66
N ALA A 101 -10.07 6.45 -19.20
CA ALA A 101 -9.50 7.80 -19.24
C ALA A 101 -9.00 8.20 -20.64
N HIS A 102 -8.56 7.24 -21.44
CA HIS A 102 -8.24 7.43 -22.85
C HIS A 102 -8.98 6.39 -23.70
N PRO A 103 -10.24 6.67 -24.11
CA PRO A 103 -10.85 5.91 -25.19
C PRO A 103 -10.03 6.21 -26.44
N THR A 104 -9.24 5.23 -26.88
CA THR A 104 -8.60 5.27 -28.20
C THR A 104 -9.66 5.56 -29.26
N ARG A 105 -9.42 6.60 -30.05
CA ARG A 105 -10.13 6.88 -31.31
C ARG A 105 -10.03 5.69 -32.27
#